data_AF-A0A0M3KAF3-F1
#
_entry.id   AF-A0A0M3KAF3-F1
#
_cell.length_a   1.000
_cell.length_b   1.000
_cell.length_c   1.000
_cell.angle_alpha   90.00
_cell.angle_beta   90.00
_cell.angle_gamma   90.00
#
_symmetry.space_group_name_H-M   'P 1'
#
loop_
_entity.id
_entity.type
_entity.pdbx_description
1 polymer ?
#
loop_
_entity_poly.entity_id
_entity_poly.type
_entity_poly.pdbx_seq_one_letter_code
_entity_poly.pdbx_strand_id
1 'polypeptide(L)'
;MWQVPILSELITSTVVGTAETILSESSYRGIGLEAVEQIWSDIQKSDWMSETNIDRLRSELIKARRIEKSFQKAKKGECTLKELKEVEEDCKGSIFMNESQSHHELSDTSSRLESFCERLKQMFVNTHSYYSLVEILIGRDDLATLIEGSPLPLGRFSSRSLRDELLQLDQFESVEQMTNHLNCVYEQQQRLMTVLRSANESRSLKQTCSCSSDKDDPDGSIRCFLCHSKFHANCIQWDPSLSHLPVGYYLCVRCLRSKRPFIEDVRCASQTAPLSLEKTLVTHLLTRCANDYKQTMDLLNQIQSTSSVTDQDLLKKLDSSLISVLCAEMVDVDSWSNIVSAFKLLHEISDDERVTYEKIRLRPCGVNAEPPFIIFTLGVNLKKTKRRSSTSTTTTAQRHRKRGRNIYHNDKEQCSAETCLKPYSEQVRWIQCEAGCSRWYHYVCVGQSYRLHFESSFYTLIVQQIVVNNFLIGFIAIWSTLNLSSAIHSTELIESILTNNLSPLFEVIYQV
;
A
#
# COMPACT_ATOMS: atom_id res chain seq x y z
N MET A 1 30.39 51.95 -14.23
CA MET A 1 30.82 50.77 -15.02
C MET A 1 32.10 50.08 -14.49
N TRP A 2 32.47 50.22 -13.20
CA TRP A 2 33.77 49.74 -12.67
C TRP A 2 33.62 48.75 -11.50
N GLN A 3 32.84 47.68 -11.66
CA GLN A 3 32.75 46.61 -10.63
C GLN A 3 32.80 45.18 -11.18
N VAL A 4 32.85 45.00 -12.50
CA VAL A 4 32.81 43.67 -13.14
C VAL A 4 34.11 42.85 -13.01
N PRO A 5 35.32 43.44 -13.11
CA PRO A 5 36.57 42.65 -13.05
C PRO A 5 36.84 42.05 -11.66
N ILE A 6 36.56 42.80 -10.59
CA ILE A 6 36.82 42.38 -9.21
C ILE A 6 35.87 41.24 -8.79
N LEU A 7 34.60 41.32 -9.21
CA LEU A 7 33.63 40.23 -9.00
C LEU A 7 34.01 38.98 -9.79
N SER A 8 34.51 39.15 -11.02
CA SER A 8 35.06 38.06 -11.84
C SER A 8 36.25 37.40 -11.16
N GLU A 9 37.24 38.15 -10.65
CA GLU A 9 38.40 37.61 -9.94
C GLU A 9 38.03 36.91 -8.63
N LEU A 10 37.09 37.48 -7.83
CA LEU A 10 36.64 36.87 -6.58
C LEU A 10 35.93 35.52 -6.81
N ILE A 11 35.03 35.47 -7.80
CA ILE A 11 34.33 34.24 -8.18
C ILE A 11 35.32 33.20 -8.69
N THR A 12 36.35 33.63 -9.44
CA THR A 12 37.37 32.75 -10.01
C THR A 12 38.29 32.16 -8.95
N SER A 13 38.76 32.97 -8.00
CA SER A 13 39.53 32.51 -6.81
C SER A 13 38.73 31.47 -6.00
N THR A 14 37.43 31.70 -5.84
CA THR A 14 36.55 30.79 -5.10
C THR A 14 36.36 29.45 -5.83
N VAL A 15 36.18 29.47 -7.15
CA VAL A 15 36.00 28.27 -7.99
C VAL A 15 37.28 27.43 -8.03
N VAL A 16 38.42 28.10 -8.25
CA VAL A 16 39.76 27.48 -8.25
C VAL A 16 40.08 26.87 -6.89
N GLY A 17 39.93 27.64 -5.80
CA GLY A 17 40.22 27.14 -4.46
C GLY A 17 39.31 25.98 -4.04
N THR A 18 38.06 25.96 -4.51
CA THR A 18 37.16 24.81 -4.30
C THR A 18 37.68 23.56 -5.02
N ALA A 19 38.13 23.71 -6.27
CA ALA A 19 38.68 22.59 -7.05
C ALA A 19 39.95 22.03 -6.42
N GLU A 20 40.88 22.89 -6.00
CA GLU A 20 42.10 22.49 -5.30
C GLU A 20 41.78 21.75 -3.98
N THR A 21 40.78 22.22 -3.23
CA THR A 21 40.33 21.56 -2.00
C THR A 21 39.81 20.15 -2.29
N ILE A 22 38.96 19.97 -3.30
CA ILE A 22 38.42 18.66 -3.69
C ILE A 22 39.56 17.74 -4.16
N LEU A 23 40.51 18.23 -4.96
CA LEU A 23 41.64 17.42 -5.44
C LEU A 23 42.65 17.06 -4.34
N SER A 24 42.70 17.86 -3.28
CA SER A 24 43.56 17.60 -2.12
C SER A 24 43.05 16.47 -1.22
N GLU A 25 41.75 16.17 -1.25
CA GLU A 25 41.16 15.06 -0.50
C GLU A 25 41.48 13.71 -1.16
N SER A 26 42.08 12.79 -0.39
CA SER A 26 42.51 11.48 -0.90
C SER A 26 41.37 10.61 -1.41
N SER A 27 40.15 10.82 -0.90
CA SER A 27 38.91 10.14 -1.29
C SER A 27 38.53 10.34 -2.75
N TYR A 28 38.94 11.48 -3.34
CA TYR A 28 38.61 11.85 -4.73
C TYR A 28 39.80 11.73 -5.69
N ARG A 29 40.91 11.12 -5.27
CA ARG A 29 42.03 10.80 -6.16
C ARG A 29 41.69 9.61 -7.06
N GLY A 30 40.96 9.86 -8.13
CA GLY A 30 40.78 8.91 -9.25
C GLY A 30 41.88 9.02 -10.31
N ILE A 31 41.75 8.25 -11.41
CA ILE A 31 42.66 8.27 -12.57
C ILE A 31 42.61 9.63 -13.32
N GLY A 32 41.59 10.45 -13.04
CA GLY A 32 41.41 11.77 -13.62
C GLY A 32 42.46 12.82 -13.20
N LEU A 33 43.38 12.55 -12.28
CA LEU A 33 44.37 13.55 -11.83
C LEU A 33 45.19 14.11 -12.99
N GLU A 34 45.65 13.25 -13.92
CA GLU A 34 46.38 13.67 -15.12
C GLU A 34 45.49 14.49 -16.06
N ALA A 35 44.21 14.13 -16.23
CA ALA A 35 43.25 14.88 -17.03
C ALA A 35 42.89 16.23 -16.39
N VAL A 36 42.84 16.29 -15.06
CA VAL A 36 42.63 17.50 -14.27
C VAL A 36 43.86 18.39 -14.37
N GLU A 37 45.06 17.85 -14.21
CA GLU A 37 46.33 18.56 -14.39
C GLU A 37 46.49 19.07 -15.82
N GLN A 38 46.03 18.32 -16.82
CA GLN A 38 45.97 18.75 -18.21
C GLN A 38 45.01 19.92 -18.40
N ILE A 39 43.77 19.81 -17.91
CA ILE A 39 42.78 20.91 -17.94
C ILE A 39 43.32 22.14 -17.17
N TRP A 40 43.99 21.91 -16.05
CA TRP A 40 44.60 22.94 -15.23
C TRP A 40 45.74 23.64 -15.97
N SER A 41 46.61 22.88 -16.65
CA SER A 41 47.69 23.39 -17.49
C SER A 41 47.16 24.19 -18.68
N ASP A 42 46.06 23.74 -19.29
CA ASP A 42 45.41 24.42 -20.41
C ASP A 42 44.72 25.71 -19.96
N ILE A 43 44.08 25.72 -18.78
CA ILE A 43 43.50 26.93 -18.16
C ILE A 43 44.60 27.95 -17.85
N GLN A 44 45.72 27.52 -17.26
CA GLN A 44 46.86 28.39 -16.94
C GLN A 44 47.46 29.06 -18.18
N LYS A 45 47.43 28.38 -19.34
CA LYS A 45 48.01 28.87 -20.61
C LYS A 45 47.03 29.63 -21.49
N SER A 46 45.72 29.46 -21.29
CA SER A 46 44.69 30.18 -22.06
C SER A 46 44.64 31.66 -21.67
N ASP A 47 44.30 32.56 -22.59
CA ASP A 47 43.88 33.91 -22.21
C ASP A 47 42.57 33.74 -21.45
N TRP A 48 42.54 34.06 -20.15
CA TRP A 48 41.68 33.50 -19.08
C TRP A 48 40.17 33.80 -19.20
N MET A 49 39.69 34.07 -20.42
CA MET A 49 38.36 34.51 -20.83
C MET A 49 37.60 33.55 -21.76
N SER A 50 38.12 32.38 -22.14
CA SER A 50 37.27 31.45 -22.92
C SER A 50 36.17 30.90 -22.02
N GLU A 51 34.92 31.35 -22.21
CA GLU A 51 33.72 30.92 -21.48
C GLU A 51 33.68 29.38 -21.31
N THR A 52 34.05 28.64 -22.35
CA THR A 52 33.96 27.18 -22.43
C THR A 52 34.79 26.42 -21.39
N ASN A 53 36.04 26.79 -21.11
CA ASN A 53 36.88 26.03 -20.16
C ASN A 53 36.46 26.28 -18.71
N ILE A 54 36.15 27.53 -18.36
CA ILE A 54 35.65 27.87 -17.02
C ILE A 54 34.25 27.28 -16.80
N ASP A 55 33.37 27.31 -17.81
CA ASP A 55 32.04 26.73 -17.69
C ASP A 55 32.08 25.20 -17.58
N ARG A 56 33.03 24.56 -18.28
CA ARG A 56 33.31 23.12 -18.10
C ARG A 56 33.75 22.84 -16.66
N LEU A 57 34.69 23.61 -16.10
CA LEU A 57 35.14 23.43 -14.72
C LEU A 57 34.02 23.68 -13.69
N ARG A 58 33.22 24.75 -13.88
CA ARG A 58 32.04 25.02 -13.03
C ARG A 58 31.05 23.87 -13.07
N SER A 59 30.78 23.34 -14.26
CA SER A 59 29.87 22.20 -14.44
C SER A 59 30.38 20.96 -13.71
N GLU A 60 31.68 20.67 -13.79
CA GLU A 60 32.29 19.55 -13.06
C GLU A 60 32.24 19.74 -11.54
N LEU A 61 32.47 20.96 -11.03
CA LEU A 61 32.33 21.24 -9.59
C LEU A 61 30.89 21.10 -9.10
N ILE A 62 29.91 21.50 -9.91
CA ILE A 62 28.49 21.30 -9.58
C ILE A 62 28.17 19.80 -9.53
N LYS A 63 28.67 19.01 -10.48
CA LYS A 63 28.53 17.54 -10.48
C LYS A 63 29.18 16.92 -9.25
N ALA A 64 30.44 17.24 -8.95
CA ALA A 64 31.15 16.69 -7.79
C ALA A 64 30.44 17.03 -6.47
N ARG A 65 30.00 18.28 -6.27
CA ARG A 65 29.21 18.66 -5.09
C ARG A 65 27.88 17.90 -5.00
N ARG A 66 27.22 17.64 -6.13
CA ARG A 66 25.99 16.85 -6.17
C ARG A 66 26.26 15.40 -5.76
N ILE A 67 27.29 14.78 -6.34
CA ILE A 67 27.70 13.41 -6.01
C ILE A 67 28.04 13.30 -4.52
N GLU A 68 28.79 14.25 -3.98
CA GLU A 68 29.15 14.25 -2.55
C GLU A 68 27.92 14.40 -1.66
N LYS A 69 26.97 15.28 -2.01
CA LYS A 69 25.69 15.38 -1.30
C LYS A 69 24.93 14.04 -1.30
N SER A 70 24.91 13.34 -2.44
CA SER A 70 24.28 12.03 -2.54
C SER A 70 25.01 10.96 -1.74
N PHE A 71 26.34 11.00 -1.69
CA PHE A 71 27.15 10.10 -0.87
C PHE A 71 26.85 10.29 0.64
N GLN A 72 26.74 11.54 1.09
CA GLN A 72 26.32 11.85 2.45
C GLN A 72 24.88 11.38 2.74
N LYS A 73 23.96 11.50 1.77
CA LYS A 73 22.60 10.95 1.86
C LYS A 73 22.63 9.41 1.99
N ALA A 74 23.47 8.75 1.21
CA ALA A 74 23.64 7.30 1.26
C ALA A 74 24.22 6.82 2.60
N LYS A 75 25.21 7.52 3.15
CA LYS A 75 25.74 7.24 4.50
C LYS A 75 24.69 7.34 5.60
N LYS A 76 23.70 8.22 5.44
CA LYS A 76 22.55 8.35 6.35
C LYS A 76 21.45 7.31 6.10
N GLY A 77 21.54 6.53 5.03
CA GLY A 77 20.51 5.58 4.62
C GLY A 77 19.28 6.20 3.97
N GLU A 78 19.34 7.48 3.61
CA GLU A 78 18.23 8.23 2.99
C GLU A 78 18.26 8.12 1.46
N CYS A 79 18.89 7.09 0.90
CA CYS A 79 18.98 6.88 -0.54
C CYS A 79 18.22 5.64 -0.99
N THR A 80 17.75 5.65 -2.24
CA THR A 80 17.23 4.46 -2.92
C THR A 80 18.30 3.81 -3.80
N LEU A 81 18.10 2.54 -4.14
CA LEU A 81 18.94 1.83 -5.13
C LEU A 81 18.97 2.57 -6.47
N LYS A 82 17.85 3.17 -6.87
CA LYS A 82 17.79 3.96 -8.10
C LYS A 82 18.69 5.20 -8.01
N GLU A 83 18.59 5.98 -6.93
CA GLU A 83 19.43 7.15 -6.70
C GLU A 83 20.91 6.76 -6.69
N LEU A 84 21.28 5.65 -6.04
CA LEU A 84 22.65 5.15 -6.04
C LEU A 84 23.16 4.83 -7.44
N LYS A 85 22.35 4.15 -8.27
CA LYS A 85 22.71 3.86 -9.66
C LYS A 85 22.81 5.11 -10.53
N GLU A 86 21.98 6.12 -10.28
CA GLU A 86 22.08 7.41 -10.99
C GLU A 86 23.37 8.15 -10.62
N VAL A 87 23.73 8.14 -9.34
CA VAL A 87 24.98 8.76 -8.85
C VAL A 87 26.21 8.01 -9.37
N GLU A 88 26.14 6.69 -9.50
CA GLU A 88 27.19 5.87 -10.10
C GLU A 88 27.45 6.27 -11.56
N GLU A 89 26.40 6.50 -12.35
CA GLU A 89 26.54 7.01 -13.72
C GLU A 89 27.08 8.45 -13.76
N ASP A 90 26.67 9.30 -12.82
CA ASP A 90 27.23 10.65 -12.66
C ASP A 90 28.73 10.60 -12.32
N CYS A 91 29.18 9.63 -11.51
CA CYS A 91 30.60 9.41 -11.20
C CYS A 91 31.40 9.06 -12.45
N LYS A 92 30.91 8.14 -13.29
CA LYS A 92 31.57 7.77 -14.57
C LYS A 92 31.74 8.96 -15.51
N GLY A 93 30.77 9.89 -15.49
CA GLY A 93 30.77 11.12 -16.28
C GLY A 93 31.48 12.31 -15.63
N SER A 94 32.08 12.14 -14.44
CA SER A 94 32.76 13.19 -13.68
C SER A 94 34.27 13.05 -13.79
N ILE A 95 34.97 14.16 -14.06
CA ILE A 95 36.44 14.14 -14.16
C ILE A 95 37.08 13.89 -12.80
N PHE A 96 36.46 14.39 -11.72
CA PHE A 96 36.99 14.26 -10.36
C PHE A 96 36.68 12.91 -9.73
N MET A 97 35.49 12.36 -10.02
CA MET A 97 34.97 11.21 -9.28
C MET A 97 35.17 9.88 -10.00
N ASN A 98 35.41 9.88 -11.32
CA ASN A 98 35.56 8.65 -12.07
C ASN A 98 36.76 7.82 -11.57
N GLU A 99 36.53 6.52 -11.36
CA GLU A 99 37.52 5.58 -10.77
C GLU A 99 38.17 6.08 -9.46
N SER A 100 37.51 6.96 -8.71
CA SER A 100 37.96 7.37 -7.37
C SER A 100 37.61 6.31 -6.32
N GLN A 101 38.24 6.38 -5.14
CA GLN A 101 37.89 5.51 -4.02
C GLN A 101 36.39 5.62 -3.68
N SER A 102 35.84 6.83 -3.63
CA SER A 102 34.40 7.05 -3.39
C SER A 102 33.50 6.44 -4.45
N HIS A 103 33.92 6.45 -5.73
CA HIS A 103 33.17 5.79 -6.80
C HIS A 103 33.14 4.27 -6.62
N HIS A 104 34.26 3.65 -6.26
CA HIS A 104 34.31 2.21 -5.96
C HIS A 104 33.47 1.84 -4.73
N GLU A 105 33.51 2.64 -3.66
CA GLU A 105 32.68 2.44 -2.46
C GLU A 105 31.17 2.55 -2.77
N LEU A 106 30.78 3.51 -3.60
CA LEU A 106 29.41 3.66 -4.09
C LEU A 106 28.98 2.47 -4.96
N SER A 107 29.85 2.00 -5.86
CA SER A 107 29.57 0.85 -6.72
C SER A 107 29.41 -0.46 -5.92
N ASP A 108 30.25 -0.70 -4.91
CA ASP A 108 30.10 -1.85 -4.00
C ASP A 108 28.77 -1.77 -3.24
N THR A 109 28.46 -0.60 -2.70
CA THR A 109 27.20 -0.34 -1.97
C THR A 109 25.98 -0.59 -2.86
N SER A 110 25.98 -0.07 -4.10
CA SER A 110 24.95 -0.26 -5.12
C SER A 110 24.74 -1.75 -5.43
N SER A 111 25.84 -2.47 -5.69
CA SER A 111 25.82 -3.90 -6.04
C SER A 111 25.30 -4.78 -4.90
N ARG A 112 25.71 -4.48 -3.66
CA ARG A 112 25.23 -5.18 -2.46
C ARG A 112 23.76 -4.91 -2.19
N LEU A 113 23.31 -3.66 -2.40
CA LEU A 113 21.90 -3.31 -2.24
C LEU A 113 21.01 -3.96 -3.30
N GLU A 114 21.47 -4.03 -4.56
CA GLU A 114 20.77 -4.77 -5.62
C GLU A 114 20.65 -6.26 -5.28
N SER A 115 21.75 -6.89 -4.83
CA SER A 115 21.77 -8.29 -4.40
C SER A 115 20.79 -8.55 -3.24
N PHE A 116 20.71 -7.60 -2.30
CA PHE A 116 19.74 -7.65 -1.21
C PHE A 116 18.29 -7.57 -1.73
N CYS A 117 18.00 -6.64 -2.64
CA CYS A 117 16.65 -6.49 -3.22
C CYS A 117 16.23 -7.73 -4.04
N GLU A 118 17.15 -8.32 -4.81
CA GLU A 118 16.88 -9.57 -5.53
C GLU A 118 16.60 -10.73 -4.57
N ARG A 119 17.39 -10.83 -3.49
CA ARG A 119 17.15 -11.84 -2.45
C ARG A 119 15.77 -11.68 -1.82
N LEU A 120 15.35 -10.46 -1.47
CA LEU A 120 14.00 -10.20 -0.95
C LEU A 120 12.92 -10.57 -1.96
N LYS A 121 13.10 -10.24 -3.23
CA LYS A 121 12.17 -10.61 -4.30
C LYS A 121 12.00 -12.13 -4.38
N GLN A 122 13.09 -12.88 -4.32
CA GLN A 122 13.05 -14.35 -4.31
C GLN A 122 12.33 -14.90 -3.07
N MET A 123 12.53 -14.28 -1.90
CA MET A 123 11.93 -14.68 -0.63
C MET A 123 10.43 -14.37 -0.54
N PHE A 124 9.98 -13.19 -0.99
CA PHE A 124 8.59 -12.74 -0.82
C PHE A 124 7.72 -12.98 -2.05
N VAL A 125 8.23 -12.78 -3.27
CA VAL A 125 7.39 -12.71 -4.48
C VAL A 125 7.15 -14.10 -5.06
N ASN A 126 5.88 -14.43 -5.31
CA ASN A 126 5.47 -15.65 -5.99
C ASN A 126 5.82 -15.62 -7.49
N THR A 127 6.11 -16.77 -8.09
CA THR A 127 6.44 -16.89 -9.53
C THR A 127 5.35 -16.30 -10.42
N HIS A 128 4.09 -16.45 -10.01
CA HIS A 128 2.92 -15.89 -10.69
C HIS A 128 2.20 -14.87 -9.81
N SER A 129 2.94 -13.96 -9.19
CA SER A 129 2.38 -12.95 -8.30
C SER A 129 1.49 -11.94 -9.04
N TYR A 130 0.49 -11.44 -8.33
CA TYR A 130 -0.31 -10.26 -8.72
C TYR A 130 0.17 -8.97 -8.05
N TYR A 131 1.20 -9.08 -7.21
CA TYR A 131 1.76 -7.99 -6.42
C TYR A 131 3.27 -7.90 -6.64
N SER A 132 3.77 -6.69 -6.76
CA SER A 132 5.19 -6.35 -6.73
C SER A 132 5.78 -6.53 -5.33
N LEU A 133 7.12 -6.59 -5.24
CA LEU A 133 7.81 -6.62 -3.95
C LEU A 133 7.42 -5.40 -3.08
N VAL A 134 7.38 -4.21 -3.68
CA VAL A 134 7.08 -2.97 -2.95
C VAL A 134 5.65 -2.94 -2.42
N GLU A 135 4.67 -3.37 -3.22
CA GLU A 135 3.28 -3.45 -2.76
C GLU A 135 3.16 -4.41 -1.57
N ILE A 136 3.81 -5.57 -1.63
CA ILE A 136 3.85 -6.54 -0.53
C ILE A 136 4.39 -5.87 0.75
N LEU A 137 5.56 -5.23 0.66
CA LEU A 137 6.26 -4.67 1.82
C LEU A 137 5.56 -3.44 2.43
N ILE A 138 5.00 -2.53 1.62
CA ILE A 138 4.33 -1.32 2.12
C ILE A 138 3.02 -1.67 2.84
N GLY A 139 2.30 -2.70 2.39
CA GLY A 139 1.00 -3.09 2.95
C GLY A 139 -0.16 -2.79 2.00
N ARG A 140 -1.37 -2.66 2.54
CA ARG A 140 -2.61 -2.56 1.76
C ARG A 140 -3.21 -1.16 1.77
N ASP A 141 -3.27 -0.53 0.60
CA ASP A 141 -3.96 0.74 0.33
C ASP A 141 -5.33 0.55 -0.38
N ASP A 142 -5.61 -0.66 -0.88
CA ASP A 142 -6.80 -1.02 -1.65
C ASP A 142 -8.04 -1.34 -0.79
N LEU A 143 -7.89 -1.40 0.54
CA LEU A 143 -8.94 -1.84 1.48
C LEU A 143 -10.23 -1.02 1.40
N ALA A 144 -10.12 0.31 1.32
CA ALA A 144 -11.28 1.19 1.24
C ALA A 144 -12.13 0.83 0.01
N THR A 145 -11.51 0.75 -1.17
CA THR A 145 -12.16 0.38 -2.43
C THR A 145 -12.83 -1.00 -2.38
N LEU A 146 -12.20 -1.98 -1.70
CA LEU A 146 -12.80 -3.31 -1.52
C LEU A 146 -14.00 -3.29 -0.57
N ILE A 147 -14.00 -2.48 0.48
CA ILE A 147 -15.14 -2.31 1.38
C ILE A 147 -16.33 -1.69 0.66
N GLU A 148 -16.06 -0.76 -0.26
CA GLU A 148 -17.08 -0.13 -1.10
C GLU A 148 -17.71 -1.10 -2.11
N GLY A 149 -17.06 -2.23 -2.40
CA GLY A 149 -17.54 -3.22 -3.37
C GLY A 149 -17.31 -2.79 -4.81
N SER A 150 -16.39 -1.83 -5.03
CA SER A 150 -16.02 -1.41 -6.37
C SER A 150 -15.22 -2.51 -7.09
N PRO A 151 -15.47 -2.73 -8.39
CA PRO A 151 -14.72 -3.72 -9.15
C PRO A 151 -13.26 -3.26 -9.26
N LEU A 152 -12.35 -4.02 -8.66
CA LEU A 152 -10.92 -3.76 -8.71
C LEU A 152 -10.24 -4.91 -9.46
N PRO A 153 -10.08 -4.87 -10.78
CA PRO A 153 -9.40 -5.97 -11.48
C PRO A 153 -7.97 -6.12 -10.95
N LEU A 154 -7.53 -7.36 -10.77
CA LEU A 154 -6.18 -7.67 -10.31
C LEU A 154 -5.43 -8.35 -11.46
N GLY A 155 -4.43 -7.65 -12.00
CA GLY A 155 -3.61 -8.13 -13.12
C GLY A 155 -2.34 -8.80 -12.61
N ARG A 156 -1.90 -9.87 -13.30
CA ARG A 156 -0.65 -10.55 -13.00
C ARG A 156 0.50 -9.57 -13.13
N PHE A 157 1.33 -9.50 -12.10
CA PHE A 157 2.47 -8.62 -12.08
C PHE A 157 3.58 -9.19 -12.98
N SER A 158 4.09 -8.36 -13.88
CA SER A 158 5.24 -8.69 -14.72
C SER A 158 6.16 -7.48 -14.81
N SER A 159 7.05 -7.29 -13.84
CA SER A 159 8.13 -6.32 -13.98
C SER A 159 9.26 -6.87 -14.84
N ARG A 160 9.92 -5.96 -15.57
CA ARG A 160 11.14 -6.24 -16.34
C ARG A 160 12.42 -5.98 -15.54
N SER A 161 12.39 -5.12 -14.52
CA SER A 161 13.57 -4.75 -13.72
C SER A 161 13.21 -4.34 -12.28
N LEU A 162 14.10 -4.56 -11.32
CA LEU A 162 13.93 -4.10 -9.92
C LEU A 162 13.83 -2.57 -9.82
N ARG A 163 14.57 -1.85 -10.66
CA ARG A 163 14.57 -0.39 -10.70
C ARG A 163 13.15 0.15 -10.88
N ASP A 164 12.37 -0.45 -11.78
CA ASP A 164 11.01 -0.02 -12.06
C ASP A 164 10.05 -0.31 -10.89
N GLU A 165 10.28 -1.41 -10.16
CA GLU A 165 9.47 -1.78 -8.98
C GLU A 165 9.66 -0.79 -7.83
N LEU A 166 10.90 -0.34 -7.62
CA LEU A 166 11.32 0.49 -6.49
C LEU A 166 11.06 1.99 -6.68
N LEU A 167 10.59 2.42 -7.86
CA LEU A 167 10.24 3.83 -8.15
C LEU A 167 9.28 4.45 -7.15
N GLN A 168 8.47 3.65 -6.47
CA GLN A 168 7.53 4.16 -5.46
C GLN A 168 8.26 4.73 -4.24
N LEU A 169 9.47 4.26 -3.95
CA LEU A 169 10.24 4.74 -2.80
C LEU A 169 10.80 6.14 -3.03
N ASP A 170 10.95 6.58 -4.28
CA ASP A 170 11.45 7.92 -4.64
C ASP A 170 10.54 9.05 -4.14
N GLN A 171 9.30 8.75 -3.74
CA GLN A 171 8.38 9.74 -3.18
C GLN A 171 8.76 10.16 -1.75
N PHE A 172 9.64 9.41 -1.08
CA PHE A 172 10.08 9.67 0.29
C PHE A 172 11.44 10.36 0.29
N GLU A 173 11.50 11.53 0.94
CA GLU A 173 12.70 12.34 1.04
C GLU A 173 13.55 11.95 2.27
N SER A 174 12.94 11.33 3.28
CA SER A 174 13.60 10.89 4.51
C SER A 174 13.05 9.57 5.06
N VAL A 175 13.86 8.92 5.91
CA VAL A 175 13.46 7.72 6.67
C VAL A 175 12.24 7.97 7.55
N GLU A 176 12.16 9.15 8.17
CA GLU A 176 11.05 9.55 9.02
C GLU A 176 9.74 9.64 8.23
N GLN A 177 9.76 10.29 7.06
CA GLN A 177 8.59 10.43 6.21
C GLN A 177 8.04 9.06 5.78
N MET A 178 8.93 8.15 5.37
CA MET A 178 8.54 6.80 4.97
C MET A 178 8.00 6.00 6.16
N THR A 179 8.65 6.08 7.33
CA THR A 179 8.21 5.37 8.54
C THR A 179 6.82 5.82 8.99
N ASN A 180 6.56 7.14 8.97
CA ASN A 180 5.24 7.70 9.28
C ASN A 180 4.19 7.20 8.29
N HIS A 181 4.49 7.19 6.99
CA HIS A 181 3.61 6.63 5.97
C HIS A 181 3.28 5.15 6.24
N LEU A 182 4.29 4.31 6.51
CA LEU A 182 4.10 2.89 6.78
C LEU A 182 3.26 2.64 8.04
N ASN A 183 3.45 3.46 9.08
CA ASN A 183 2.62 3.41 10.29
C ASN A 183 1.16 3.76 10.00
N CYS A 184 0.89 4.82 9.22
CA CYS A 184 -0.47 5.18 8.82
C CYS A 184 -1.16 4.08 8.01
N VAL A 185 -0.46 3.49 7.03
CA VAL A 185 -0.98 2.36 6.23
C VAL A 185 -1.31 1.17 7.13
N TYR A 186 -0.44 0.85 8.10
CA TYR A 186 -0.67 -0.25 9.03
C TYR A 186 -1.86 0.01 9.97
N GLU A 187 -1.96 1.19 10.59
CA GLU A 187 -3.09 1.54 11.44
C GLU A 187 -4.42 1.46 10.68
N GLN A 188 -4.44 1.98 9.45
CA GLN A 188 -5.61 1.87 8.59
C GLN A 188 -5.92 0.40 8.27
N GLN A 189 -4.92 -0.41 7.95
CA GLN A 189 -5.09 -1.82 7.64
C GLN A 189 -5.78 -2.58 8.78
N GLN A 190 -5.36 -2.33 10.03
CA GLN A 190 -5.98 -2.93 11.21
C GLN A 190 -7.46 -2.55 11.33
N ARG A 191 -7.79 -1.28 11.15
CA ARG A 191 -9.19 -0.79 11.26
C ARG A 191 -10.06 -1.30 10.11
N LEU A 192 -9.57 -1.19 8.87
CA LEU A 192 -10.36 -1.50 7.67
C LEU A 192 -10.51 -3.00 7.42
N MET A 193 -9.59 -3.85 7.87
CA MET A 193 -9.74 -5.29 7.65
C MET A 193 -10.96 -5.85 8.39
N THR A 194 -11.21 -5.41 9.63
CA THR A 194 -12.41 -5.79 10.39
C THR A 194 -13.69 -5.33 9.68
N VAL A 195 -13.71 -4.10 9.16
CA VAL A 195 -14.84 -3.57 8.38
C VAL A 195 -15.03 -4.37 7.08
N LEU A 196 -13.94 -4.76 6.40
CA LEU A 196 -14.00 -5.58 5.19
C LEU A 196 -14.57 -6.98 5.46
N ARG A 197 -14.25 -7.59 6.61
CA ARG A 197 -14.84 -8.87 7.02
C ARG A 197 -16.35 -8.78 7.12
N SER A 198 -16.88 -7.83 7.89
CA SER A 198 -18.33 -7.58 8.00
C SER A 198 -18.95 -7.24 6.64
N ALA A 199 -18.21 -6.53 5.78
CA ALA A 199 -18.68 -6.23 4.44
C ALA A 199 -18.82 -7.47 3.55
N ASN A 200 -17.90 -8.42 3.65
CA ASN A 200 -17.93 -9.62 2.85
C ASN A 200 -18.89 -10.68 3.38
N GLU A 201 -19.17 -10.70 4.68
CA GLU A 201 -20.17 -11.59 5.27
C GLU A 201 -21.57 -11.34 4.69
N SER A 202 -21.94 -10.07 4.52
CA SER A 202 -23.21 -9.66 3.92
C SER A 202 -23.27 -9.78 2.39
N ARG A 203 -22.14 -10.09 1.72
CA ARG A 203 -22.10 -10.24 0.26
C ARG A 203 -22.45 -11.66 -0.20
N SER A 204 -23.07 -11.72 -1.38
CA SER A 204 -23.33 -12.96 -2.12
C SER A 204 -22.07 -13.50 -2.82
N LEU A 205 -22.16 -14.74 -3.30
CA LEU A 205 -21.11 -15.37 -4.10
C LEU A 205 -20.83 -14.61 -5.41
N LYS A 206 -21.86 -14.09 -6.10
CA LYS A 206 -21.67 -13.25 -7.30
C LYS A 206 -20.85 -11.98 -7.04
N GLN A 207 -20.93 -11.42 -5.84
CA GLN A 207 -20.20 -10.20 -5.48
C GLN A 207 -18.75 -10.46 -5.05
N THR A 208 -18.44 -11.67 -4.58
CA THR A 208 -17.14 -11.99 -3.96
C THR A 208 -16.31 -12.95 -4.78
N CYS A 209 -16.94 -13.90 -5.46
CA CYS A 209 -16.25 -14.88 -6.28
C CYS A 209 -15.76 -14.28 -7.61
N SER A 210 -14.60 -14.75 -8.07
CA SER A 210 -13.94 -14.31 -9.31
C SER A 210 -14.77 -14.56 -10.58
N CYS A 211 -15.69 -15.53 -10.56
CA CYS A 211 -16.57 -15.84 -11.69
C CYS A 211 -17.82 -14.96 -11.78
N SER A 212 -18.12 -14.18 -10.72
CA SER A 212 -19.31 -13.31 -10.64
C SER A 212 -20.64 -14.02 -10.94
N SER A 213 -20.77 -15.27 -10.52
CA SER A 213 -21.98 -16.09 -10.69
C SER A 213 -22.62 -16.40 -9.33
N ASP A 214 -23.94 -16.55 -9.31
CA ASP A 214 -24.71 -17.08 -8.15
C ASP A 214 -25.04 -18.57 -8.36
N LYS A 215 -24.22 -19.29 -9.13
CA LYS A 215 -24.51 -20.70 -9.43
C LYS A 215 -23.94 -21.53 -8.29
N ASP A 216 -24.76 -22.40 -7.71
CA ASP A 216 -24.28 -23.35 -6.73
C ASP A 216 -23.16 -24.21 -7.32
N ASP A 217 -22.10 -24.39 -6.55
CA ASP A 217 -21.00 -25.26 -6.91
C ASP A 217 -21.24 -26.63 -6.26
N PRO A 218 -21.20 -27.74 -7.02
CA PRO A 218 -21.34 -29.09 -6.44
C PRO A 218 -20.27 -29.41 -5.38
N ASP A 219 -19.09 -28.80 -5.46
CA ASP A 219 -18.04 -28.94 -4.45
C ASP A 219 -18.17 -27.93 -3.30
N GLY A 220 -19.24 -27.13 -3.27
CA GLY A 220 -19.54 -26.19 -2.19
C GLY A 220 -18.80 -24.85 -2.29
N SER A 221 -18.86 -24.08 -1.21
CA SER A 221 -18.29 -22.74 -1.12
C SER A 221 -17.28 -22.63 0.00
N ILE A 222 -16.23 -21.83 -0.24
CA ILE A 222 -15.16 -21.58 0.72
C ILE A 222 -15.08 -20.09 1.03
N ARG A 223 -14.74 -19.80 2.28
CA ARG A 223 -14.52 -18.45 2.78
C ARG A 223 -13.02 -18.22 3.01
N CYS A 224 -12.53 -17.06 2.57
CA CYS A 224 -11.19 -16.62 2.94
C CYS A 224 -11.13 -16.30 4.43
N PHE A 225 -10.16 -16.87 5.15
CA PHE A 225 -10.00 -16.69 6.59
C PHE A 225 -9.61 -15.26 6.99
N LEU A 226 -8.93 -14.52 6.11
CA LEU A 226 -8.56 -13.12 6.39
C LEU A 226 -9.68 -12.14 6.04
N CYS A 227 -10.16 -12.10 4.80
CA CYS A 227 -11.11 -11.06 4.38
C CYS A 227 -12.59 -11.49 4.42
N HIS A 228 -12.89 -12.76 4.71
CA HIS A 228 -14.24 -13.34 4.71
C HIS A 228 -14.98 -13.32 3.35
N SER A 229 -14.31 -13.00 2.24
CA SER A 229 -14.87 -13.19 0.90
C SER A 229 -15.19 -14.66 0.64
N LYS A 230 -16.33 -14.92 -0.01
CA LYS A 230 -16.82 -16.27 -0.34
C LYS A 230 -16.48 -16.61 -1.80
N PHE A 231 -16.19 -17.88 -2.05
CA PHE A 231 -15.79 -18.37 -3.36
C PHE A 231 -16.39 -19.75 -3.62
N HIS A 232 -16.74 -20.05 -4.87
CA HIS A 232 -16.98 -21.42 -5.29
C HIS A 232 -15.68 -22.23 -5.17
N ALA A 233 -15.76 -23.47 -4.68
CA ALA A 233 -14.62 -24.38 -4.54
C ALA A 233 -13.87 -24.62 -5.86
N ASN A 234 -14.58 -24.62 -7.00
CA ASN A 234 -14.01 -24.76 -8.34
C ASN A 234 -13.43 -23.47 -8.92
N CYS A 235 -13.69 -22.31 -8.30
CA CYS A 235 -13.13 -21.02 -8.74
C CYS A 235 -11.81 -20.65 -8.05
N ILE A 236 -11.35 -21.47 -7.09
CA ILE A 236 -10.10 -21.25 -6.36
C ILE A 236 -9.07 -22.33 -6.69
N GLN A 237 -7.79 -21.97 -6.56
CA GLN A 237 -6.68 -22.89 -6.68
C GLN A 237 -5.86 -22.83 -5.38
N TRP A 238 -5.42 -23.98 -4.89
CA TRP A 238 -4.51 -24.04 -3.76
C TRP A 238 -3.13 -23.52 -4.15
N ASP A 239 -2.56 -22.64 -3.34
CA ASP A 239 -1.21 -22.13 -3.51
C ASP A 239 -0.25 -22.85 -2.54
N PRO A 240 0.89 -23.39 -3.01
CA PRO A 240 1.87 -24.06 -2.14
C PRO A 240 2.39 -23.19 -0.98
N SER A 241 2.40 -21.87 -1.13
CA SER A 241 2.77 -20.95 -0.05
C SER A 241 1.81 -21.00 1.13
N LEU A 242 0.60 -21.57 0.99
CA LEU A 242 -0.34 -21.80 2.10
C LEU A 242 -0.06 -23.09 2.88
N SER A 243 1.00 -23.84 2.55
CA SER A 243 1.34 -25.12 3.20
C SER A 243 1.49 -25.04 4.72
N HIS A 244 1.86 -23.88 5.27
CA HIS A 244 1.96 -23.63 6.70
C HIS A 244 0.59 -23.45 7.39
N LEU A 245 -0.50 -23.28 6.64
CA LEU A 245 -1.85 -23.16 7.20
C LEU A 245 -2.46 -24.55 7.46
N PRO A 246 -3.10 -24.75 8.63
CA PRO A 246 -3.89 -25.97 8.90
C PRO A 246 -4.99 -26.21 7.86
N VAL A 247 -5.33 -27.49 7.63
CA VAL A 247 -6.46 -27.88 6.77
C VAL A 247 -7.74 -27.22 7.30
N GLY A 248 -8.53 -26.66 6.39
CA GLY A 248 -9.75 -25.94 6.72
C GLY A 248 -9.64 -24.42 6.73
N TYR A 249 -8.42 -23.89 6.63
CA TYR A 249 -8.17 -22.45 6.55
C TYR A 249 -7.55 -22.11 5.19
N TYR A 250 -8.07 -21.07 4.54
CA TYR A 250 -7.66 -20.63 3.20
C TYR A 250 -7.54 -19.12 3.13
N LEU A 251 -6.57 -18.63 2.37
CA LEU A 251 -6.44 -17.22 2.02
C LEU A 251 -6.65 -17.06 0.51
N CYS A 252 -7.52 -16.12 0.13
CA CYS A 252 -7.74 -15.83 -1.29
C CYS A 252 -6.54 -15.14 -1.92
N VAL A 253 -6.51 -15.08 -3.26
CA VAL A 253 -5.43 -14.45 -4.04
C VAL A 253 -5.16 -12.99 -3.62
N ARG A 254 -6.15 -12.26 -3.06
CA ARG A 254 -5.94 -10.90 -2.54
C ARG A 254 -5.26 -10.84 -1.17
N CYS A 255 -5.42 -11.90 -0.39
CA CYS A 255 -4.93 -12.00 0.98
C CYS A 255 -3.59 -12.75 1.06
N LEU A 256 -3.32 -13.64 0.11
CA LEU A 256 -2.01 -14.27 -0.08
C LEU A 256 -1.18 -13.45 -1.06
N ARG A 257 -0.52 -12.41 -0.56
CA ARG A 257 0.25 -11.47 -1.38
C ARG A 257 1.69 -11.91 -1.61
N SER A 258 2.25 -12.68 -0.67
CA SER A 258 3.63 -13.15 -0.68
C SER A 258 3.75 -14.64 -0.35
N LYS A 259 4.97 -15.16 -0.46
CA LYS A 259 5.39 -16.49 0.01
C LYS A 259 5.44 -16.63 1.53
N ARG A 260 5.40 -15.51 2.26
CA ARG A 260 5.55 -15.41 3.72
C ARG A 260 6.82 -16.10 4.26
N PRO A 261 8.02 -15.57 3.93
CA PRO A 261 9.27 -16.14 4.43
C PRO A 261 9.36 -16.08 5.96
N PHE A 262 10.27 -16.88 6.54
CA PHE A 262 10.50 -16.85 7.98
C PHE A 262 11.16 -15.54 8.42
N ILE A 263 10.75 -15.03 9.58
CA ILE A 263 11.27 -13.76 10.13
C ILE A 263 12.79 -13.80 10.27
N GLU A 264 13.35 -14.94 10.71
CA GLU A 264 14.80 -15.07 10.92
C GLU A 264 15.60 -15.00 9.61
N ASP A 265 15.08 -15.60 8.53
CA ASP A 265 15.74 -15.54 7.22
C ASP A 265 15.79 -14.10 6.69
N VAL A 266 14.70 -13.35 6.87
CA VAL A 266 14.60 -11.95 6.44
C VAL A 266 15.50 -11.07 7.31
N ARG A 267 15.56 -11.33 8.63
CA ARG A 267 16.47 -10.67 9.57
C ARG A 267 17.92 -10.88 9.16
N CYS A 268 18.32 -12.12 8.88
CA CYS A 268 19.66 -12.46 8.41
C CYS A 268 20.01 -11.73 7.09
N ALA A 269 19.08 -11.68 6.13
CA ALA A 269 19.27 -10.93 4.89
C ALA A 269 19.46 -9.42 5.14
N SER A 270 18.70 -8.84 6.07
CA SER A 270 18.76 -7.40 6.41
C SER A 270 20.04 -6.99 7.14
N GLN A 271 20.64 -7.87 7.95
CA GLN A 271 21.86 -7.57 8.72
C GLN A 271 23.03 -7.14 7.82
N THR A 272 23.20 -7.81 6.68
CA THR A 272 24.32 -7.57 5.75
C THR A 272 24.04 -6.49 4.71
N ALA A 273 22.79 -6.02 4.64
CA ALA A 273 22.33 -5.04 3.67
C ALA A 273 22.90 -3.63 3.95
N PRO A 274 23.28 -2.86 2.91
CA PRO A 274 23.65 -1.46 3.08
C PRO A 274 22.49 -0.59 3.57
N LEU A 275 22.81 0.53 4.24
CA LEU A 275 21.83 1.51 4.66
C LEU A 275 21.13 2.13 3.44
N SER A 276 19.81 2.14 3.45
CA SER A 276 18.96 2.57 2.33
C SER A 276 17.50 2.66 2.77
N LEU A 277 16.66 3.28 1.95
CA LEU A 277 15.23 3.26 2.14
C LEU A 277 14.66 1.84 1.98
N GLU A 278 15.20 1.02 1.08
CA GLU A 278 14.82 -0.38 0.91
C GLU A 278 15.09 -1.20 2.18
N LYS A 279 16.27 -1.06 2.79
CA LYS A 279 16.59 -1.71 4.08
C LYS A 279 15.68 -1.21 5.19
N THR A 280 15.39 0.09 5.22
CA THR A 280 14.52 0.70 6.22
C THR A 280 13.10 0.15 6.13
N LEU A 281 12.56 0.01 4.92
CA LEU A 281 11.25 -0.61 4.65
C LEU A 281 11.16 -2.04 5.21
N VAL A 282 12.18 -2.87 4.95
CA VAL A 282 12.23 -4.25 5.47
C VAL A 282 12.40 -4.28 6.98
N THR A 283 13.21 -3.38 7.54
CA THR A 283 13.42 -3.28 8.99
C THR A 283 12.13 -2.89 9.71
N HIS A 284 11.37 -1.95 9.16
CA HIS A 284 10.04 -1.59 9.66
C HIS A 284 9.09 -2.79 9.66
N LEU A 285 9.05 -3.54 8.55
CA LEU A 285 8.24 -4.75 8.44
C LEU A 285 8.63 -5.82 9.48
N LEU A 286 9.94 -6.04 9.70
CA LEU A 286 10.45 -6.95 10.73
C LEU A 286 9.99 -6.57 12.14
N THR A 287 10.14 -5.29 12.50
CA THR A 287 9.71 -4.77 13.81
C THR A 287 8.20 -4.93 13.99
N ARG A 288 7.42 -4.58 12.96
CA ARG A 288 5.96 -4.70 12.97
C ARG A 288 5.50 -6.13 13.17
N CYS A 289 6.02 -7.06 12.36
CA CYS A 289 5.65 -8.47 12.47
C CYS A 289 6.04 -9.04 13.83
N ALA A 290 7.24 -8.74 14.35
CA ALA A 290 7.63 -9.18 15.69
C ALA A 290 6.65 -8.69 16.77
N ASN A 291 6.16 -7.45 16.66
CA ASN A 291 5.16 -6.90 17.57
C ASN A 291 3.80 -7.59 17.43
N ASP A 292 3.31 -7.83 16.21
CA ASP A 292 2.04 -8.52 15.95
C ASP A 292 2.01 -9.93 16.57
N TYR A 293 3.10 -10.67 16.38
CA TYR A 293 3.26 -12.02 16.94
C TYR A 293 3.35 -11.98 18.46
N LYS A 294 4.16 -11.07 19.03
CA LYS A 294 4.29 -10.91 20.48
C LYS A 294 2.95 -10.56 21.13
N GLN A 295 2.23 -9.57 20.60
CA GLN A 295 0.93 -9.15 21.12
C GLN A 295 -0.08 -10.32 21.11
N THR A 296 -0.08 -11.10 20.02
CA THR A 296 -0.97 -12.27 19.90
C THR A 296 -0.61 -13.34 20.93
N MET A 297 0.68 -13.64 21.10
CA MET A 297 1.15 -14.62 22.10
C MET A 297 0.83 -14.19 23.53
N ASP A 298 0.99 -12.90 23.86
CA ASP A 298 0.63 -12.35 25.16
C ASP A 298 -0.88 -12.53 25.45
N LEU A 299 -1.75 -12.32 24.45
CA LEU A 299 -3.19 -12.57 24.56
C LEU A 299 -3.52 -14.06 24.72
N LEU A 300 -2.83 -14.94 24.00
CA LEU A 300 -3.03 -16.39 24.13
C LEU A 300 -2.66 -16.89 25.52
N ASN A 301 -1.55 -16.40 26.08
CA ASN A 301 -1.14 -16.72 27.44
C ASN A 301 -2.17 -16.23 28.48
N GLN A 302 -2.75 -15.04 28.27
CA GLN A 302 -3.84 -14.53 29.11
C GLN A 302 -5.09 -15.42 29.06
N ILE A 303 -5.48 -15.88 27.87
CA ILE A 303 -6.63 -16.78 27.70
C ILE A 303 -6.37 -18.14 28.34
N GLN A 304 -5.17 -18.70 28.21
CA GLN A 304 -4.82 -20.00 28.80
C GLN A 304 -4.77 -19.96 30.34
N SER A 305 -4.45 -18.81 30.93
CA SER A 305 -4.38 -18.63 32.39
C SER A 305 -5.73 -18.32 33.04
N THR A 306 -6.77 -17.96 32.27
CA THR A 306 -8.12 -17.71 32.79
C THR A 306 -8.97 -18.99 32.70
N SER A 307 -9.11 -19.71 33.80
CA SER A 307 -9.80 -21.02 33.90
C SER A 307 -11.33 -20.99 33.77
N SER A 308 -11.93 -19.88 33.36
CA SER A 308 -13.39 -19.72 33.26
C SER A 308 -13.80 -19.15 31.90
N VAL A 309 -14.56 -19.96 31.16
CA VAL A 309 -15.45 -19.67 30.03
C VAL A 309 -15.29 -18.27 29.39
N THR A 310 -14.60 -18.26 28.25
CA THR A 310 -14.71 -17.31 27.12
C THR A 310 -15.21 -15.91 27.47
N ASP A 311 -14.30 -15.07 27.98
CA ASP A 311 -14.48 -13.63 27.92
C ASP A 311 -14.59 -13.22 26.44
N GLN A 312 -15.81 -12.88 26.02
CA GLN A 312 -16.09 -12.50 24.62
C GLN A 312 -15.24 -11.31 24.18
N ASP A 313 -14.84 -10.44 25.09
CA ASP A 313 -14.00 -9.30 24.75
C ASP A 313 -12.53 -9.71 24.57
N LEU A 314 -12.04 -10.70 25.31
CA LEU A 314 -10.73 -11.31 25.02
C LEU A 314 -10.72 -12.02 23.68
N LEU A 315 -11.79 -12.74 23.32
CA LEU A 315 -11.89 -13.39 22.00
C LEU A 315 -11.95 -12.37 20.85
N LYS A 316 -12.65 -11.24 21.02
CA LYS A 316 -12.64 -10.15 20.03
C LYS A 316 -11.26 -9.52 19.88
N LYS A 317 -10.53 -9.33 20.98
CA LYS A 317 -9.14 -8.84 20.96
C LYS A 317 -8.22 -9.84 20.27
N LEU A 318 -8.39 -11.13 20.56
CA LEU A 318 -7.65 -12.20 19.89
C LEU A 318 -7.93 -12.21 18.38
N ASP A 319 -9.20 -12.10 17.95
CA ASP A 319 -9.54 -12.03 16.52
C ASP A 319 -8.87 -10.83 15.83
N SER A 320 -8.89 -9.66 16.46
CA SER A 320 -8.22 -8.45 15.94
C SER A 320 -6.70 -8.61 15.86
N SER A 321 -6.10 -9.29 16.84
CA SER A 321 -4.66 -9.59 16.85
C SER A 321 -4.29 -10.62 15.77
N LEU A 322 -5.12 -11.64 15.59
CA LEU A 322 -4.96 -12.65 14.56
C LEU A 322 -5.15 -12.08 13.15
N ILE A 323 -6.02 -11.10 12.95
CA ILE A 323 -6.07 -10.32 11.71
C ILE A 323 -4.69 -9.72 11.40
N SER A 324 -4.04 -9.13 12.40
CA SER A 324 -2.73 -8.48 12.23
C SER A 324 -1.65 -9.50 11.85
N VAL A 325 -1.60 -10.65 12.55
CA VAL A 325 -0.71 -11.77 12.20
C VAL A 325 -1.02 -12.34 10.81
N LEU A 326 -2.29 -12.50 10.44
CA LEU A 326 -2.65 -12.96 9.11
C LEU A 326 -2.33 -11.93 8.02
N CYS A 327 -2.28 -10.63 8.34
CA CYS A 327 -1.78 -9.60 7.43
C CYS A 327 -0.25 -9.50 7.42
N ALA A 328 0.44 -10.18 8.34
CA ALA A 328 1.89 -10.24 8.33
C ALA A 328 2.36 -11.00 7.07
N GLU A 329 3.35 -10.42 6.40
CA GLU A 329 3.96 -11.00 5.19
C GLU A 329 5.15 -11.91 5.54
N MET A 330 5.28 -12.32 6.81
CA MET A 330 6.34 -13.19 7.32
C MET A 330 5.77 -14.12 8.38
N VAL A 331 6.43 -15.26 8.61
CA VAL A 331 6.05 -16.24 9.62
C VAL A 331 7.09 -16.31 10.73
N ASP A 332 6.65 -16.18 11.98
CA ASP A 332 7.43 -16.54 13.16
C ASP A 332 7.22 -18.01 13.50
N VAL A 333 8.21 -18.86 13.24
CA VAL A 333 8.09 -20.33 13.38
C VAL A 333 7.81 -20.71 14.84
N ASP A 334 8.44 -20.03 15.79
CA ASP A 334 8.37 -20.35 17.22
C ASP A 334 6.94 -20.11 17.77
N SER A 335 6.29 -19.04 17.31
CA SER A 335 4.94 -18.67 17.74
C SER A 335 3.83 -19.32 16.91
N TRP A 336 4.11 -19.72 15.66
CA TRP A 336 3.08 -20.11 14.70
C TRP A 336 2.25 -21.31 15.14
N SER A 337 2.87 -22.32 15.75
CA SER A 337 2.18 -23.53 16.22
C SER A 337 1.09 -23.22 17.26
N ASN A 338 1.42 -22.35 18.22
CA ASN A 338 0.49 -21.89 19.25
C ASN A 338 -0.63 -21.03 18.65
N ILE A 339 -0.29 -20.13 17.72
CA ILE A 339 -1.26 -19.29 17.02
C ILE A 339 -2.26 -20.12 16.21
N VAL A 340 -1.78 -21.14 15.49
CA VAL A 340 -2.62 -22.06 14.72
C VAL A 340 -3.59 -22.81 15.62
N SER A 341 -3.17 -23.22 16.83
CA SER A 341 -4.06 -23.89 17.78
C SER A 341 -5.24 -23.01 18.20
N ALA A 342 -5.05 -21.68 18.21
CA ALA A 342 -6.07 -20.72 18.59
C ALA A 342 -7.13 -20.47 17.51
N PHE A 343 -6.89 -20.85 16.25
CA PHE A 343 -7.87 -20.62 15.18
C PHE A 343 -9.21 -21.32 15.46
N LYS A 344 -9.18 -22.49 16.10
CA LYS A 344 -10.38 -23.25 16.49
C LYS A 344 -11.24 -22.52 17.51
N LEU A 345 -10.66 -21.62 18.30
CA LEU A 345 -11.38 -20.80 19.28
C LEU A 345 -12.28 -19.75 18.60
N LEU A 346 -11.92 -19.34 17.38
CA LEU A 346 -12.66 -18.31 16.62
C LEU A 346 -13.54 -18.89 15.53
N HIS A 347 -13.06 -19.94 14.86
CA HIS A 347 -13.79 -20.61 13.81
C HIS A 347 -13.48 -22.10 13.82
N GLU A 348 -14.45 -22.86 14.31
CA GLU A 348 -14.47 -24.30 14.19
C GLU A 348 -14.90 -24.68 12.77
N ILE A 349 -14.16 -25.62 12.18
CA ILE A 349 -14.38 -26.09 10.80
C ILE A 349 -15.15 -27.40 10.87
N SER A 350 -16.29 -27.44 10.19
CA SER A 350 -17.10 -28.65 10.04
C SER A 350 -16.40 -29.73 9.20
N ASP A 351 -16.84 -30.98 9.34
CA ASP A 351 -16.25 -32.10 8.57
C ASP A 351 -16.47 -31.94 7.06
N ASP A 352 -17.65 -31.45 6.64
CA ASP A 352 -17.98 -31.21 5.23
C ASP A 352 -17.09 -30.11 4.61
N GLU A 353 -16.84 -29.03 5.36
CA GLU A 353 -15.89 -28.01 4.95
C GLU A 353 -14.49 -28.61 4.81
N ARG A 354 -14.04 -29.40 5.78
CA ARG A 354 -12.70 -30.03 5.77
C ARG A 354 -12.49 -30.87 4.51
N VAL A 355 -13.47 -31.70 4.14
CA VAL A 355 -13.44 -32.49 2.89
C VAL A 355 -13.30 -31.59 1.67
N THR A 356 -14.02 -30.46 1.63
CA THR A 356 -13.94 -29.49 0.54
C THR A 356 -12.54 -28.87 0.43
N TYR A 357 -11.94 -28.48 1.56
CA TYR A 357 -10.57 -27.95 1.59
C TYR A 357 -9.54 -28.98 1.14
N GLU A 358 -9.67 -30.25 1.55
CA GLU A 358 -8.76 -31.32 1.14
C GLU A 358 -8.82 -31.57 -0.37
N LYS A 359 -10.02 -31.61 -0.95
CA LYS A 359 -10.20 -31.74 -2.41
C LYS A 359 -9.44 -30.65 -3.18
N ILE A 360 -9.45 -29.42 -2.69
CA ILE A 360 -8.80 -28.27 -3.35
C ILE A 360 -7.28 -28.33 -3.18
N ARG A 361 -6.79 -28.75 -2.00
CA ARG A 361 -5.36 -28.98 -1.76
C ARG A 361 -4.79 -30.06 -2.67
N LEU A 362 -5.55 -31.13 -2.89
CA LEU A 362 -5.16 -32.26 -3.73
C LEU A 362 -5.40 -32.02 -5.21
N ARG A 363 -6.17 -30.99 -5.58
CA ARG A 363 -6.42 -30.64 -6.97
C ARG A 363 -5.07 -30.33 -7.63
N PRO A 364 -4.64 -31.12 -8.64
CA PRO A 364 -3.38 -30.88 -9.29
C PRO A 364 -3.39 -29.46 -9.84
N CYS A 365 -2.43 -28.63 -9.40
CA CYS A 365 -2.13 -27.39 -10.09
C CYS A 365 -1.84 -27.81 -11.53
N GLY A 366 -2.73 -27.43 -12.45
CA GLY A 366 -2.62 -27.88 -13.84
C GLY A 366 -1.21 -27.56 -14.31
N VAL A 367 -0.39 -28.60 -14.53
CA VAL A 367 1.06 -28.47 -14.78
C VAL A 367 1.32 -27.60 -16.03
N ASN A 368 0.28 -27.34 -16.83
CA ASN A 368 0.28 -26.50 -18.03
C ASN A 368 -0.78 -25.38 -18.03
N ALA A 369 -1.50 -25.13 -16.93
CA ALA A 369 -2.49 -24.07 -16.83
C ALA A 369 -1.90 -22.89 -16.04
N GLU A 370 -1.32 -21.91 -16.75
CA GLU A 370 -0.92 -20.66 -16.11
C GLU A 370 -2.13 -19.99 -15.43
N PRO A 371 -1.97 -19.41 -14.23
CA PRO A 371 -3.02 -18.64 -13.60
C PRO A 371 -3.47 -17.48 -14.52
N PRO A 372 -4.73 -17.04 -14.44
CA PRO A 372 -5.25 -16.02 -15.33
C PRO A 372 -4.44 -14.72 -15.30
N PHE A 373 -4.31 -14.05 -16.44
CA PHE A 373 -3.59 -12.76 -16.47
C PHE A 373 -4.35 -11.67 -15.70
N ILE A 374 -5.67 -11.73 -15.62
CA ILE A 374 -6.49 -10.81 -14.82
C ILE A 374 -7.58 -11.60 -14.11
N ILE A 375 -7.81 -11.30 -12.84
CA ILE A 375 -8.91 -11.83 -12.03
C ILE A 375 -9.76 -10.69 -11.45
N PHE A 376 -10.98 -11.01 -10.99
CA PHE A 376 -11.96 -10.05 -10.43
C PHE A 376 -12.45 -8.97 -11.40
N THR A 377 -12.69 -9.31 -12.66
CA THR A 377 -13.06 -8.35 -13.72
C THR A 377 -14.52 -7.92 -13.74
N LEU A 378 -15.39 -8.44 -12.85
CA LEU A 378 -16.81 -8.09 -12.65
C LEU A 378 -17.49 -7.42 -13.86
N GLY A 379 -18.13 -8.22 -14.72
CA GLY A 379 -19.14 -7.73 -15.67
C GLY A 379 -18.66 -6.90 -16.87
N VAL A 380 -17.35 -6.66 -17.04
CA VAL A 380 -16.86 -6.11 -18.31
C VAL A 380 -16.93 -7.24 -19.35
N ASN A 381 -17.85 -7.14 -20.30
CA ASN A 381 -17.88 -7.99 -21.48
C ASN A 381 -16.55 -7.83 -22.24
N LEU A 382 -15.54 -8.65 -21.92
CA LEU A 382 -14.44 -8.91 -22.84
C LEU A 382 -14.99 -9.73 -24.00
N LYS A 383 -15.66 -9.06 -24.94
CA LYS A 383 -15.90 -9.64 -26.26
C LYS A 383 -14.55 -10.04 -26.85
N LYS A 384 -14.30 -11.35 -26.89
CA LYS A 384 -13.28 -12.06 -27.70
C LYS A 384 -12.44 -11.12 -28.58
N THR A 385 -11.31 -10.66 -28.08
CA THR A 385 -10.21 -10.19 -28.94
C THR A 385 -9.57 -11.42 -29.57
N LYS A 386 -10.17 -11.83 -30.68
CA LYS A 386 -9.64 -12.83 -31.60
C LYS A 386 -8.23 -12.39 -32.02
N ARG A 387 -7.27 -13.30 -31.87
CA ARG A 387 -5.89 -13.20 -32.38
C ARG A 387 -5.85 -12.52 -33.75
N ARG A 388 -5.05 -11.45 -33.87
CA ARG A 388 -4.43 -11.02 -35.12
C ARG A 388 -2.94 -10.80 -34.88
N SER A 389 -2.17 -11.72 -35.44
CA SER A 389 -0.74 -11.61 -35.67
C SER A 389 -0.48 -10.59 -36.78
N SER A 390 0.15 -9.47 -36.44
CA SER A 390 1.08 -8.72 -37.32
C SER A 390 1.62 -7.50 -36.59
N THR A 391 2.92 -7.53 -36.33
CA THR A 391 3.88 -6.42 -36.19
C THR A 391 3.31 -5.00 -36.13
N SER A 392 3.14 -4.45 -34.92
CA SER A 392 3.25 -3.01 -34.63
C SER A 392 3.19 -2.77 -33.11
N THR A 393 4.32 -2.33 -32.55
CA THR A 393 4.48 -1.54 -31.31
C THR A 393 3.48 -1.78 -30.17
N THR A 394 3.90 -2.59 -29.21
CA THR A 394 3.34 -2.77 -27.87
C THR A 394 3.40 -1.48 -27.04
N THR A 395 2.37 -0.63 -27.14
CA THR A 395 2.11 0.48 -26.22
C THR A 395 1.10 0.06 -25.13
N THR A 396 1.42 -0.99 -24.38
CA THR A 396 0.73 -1.35 -23.12
C THR A 396 1.65 -1.31 -21.90
N ALA A 397 2.92 -0.94 -22.10
CA ALA A 397 3.74 -0.35 -21.06
C ALA A 397 3.52 1.17 -21.10
N GLN A 398 3.51 1.84 -19.94
CA GLN A 398 3.41 3.31 -19.78
C GLN A 398 1.99 3.91 -19.75
N ARG A 399 1.20 3.49 -18.76
CA ARG A 399 0.50 4.46 -17.90
C ARG A 399 1.00 4.33 -16.47
N HIS A 400 2.32 4.43 -16.29
CA HIS A 400 2.81 5.11 -15.10
C HIS A 400 2.34 6.56 -15.25
N ARG A 401 1.15 6.86 -14.69
CA ARG A 401 0.78 8.26 -14.42
C ARG A 401 1.99 8.88 -13.74
N LYS A 402 2.42 10.06 -14.19
CA LYS A 402 3.31 10.93 -13.41
C LYS A 402 2.69 11.00 -12.01
N ARG A 403 3.23 10.21 -11.07
CA ARG A 403 2.88 10.25 -9.66
C ARG A 403 3.41 11.59 -9.19
N GLY A 404 2.51 12.53 -8.89
CA GLY A 404 2.91 13.76 -8.22
C GLY A 404 3.52 13.40 -6.87
N ARG A 405 4.32 14.29 -6.28
CA ARG A 405 4.71 14.18 -4.86
C ARG A 405 3.44 13.94 -4.05
N ASN A 406 3.32 12.76 -3.47
CA ASN A 406 2.09 12.30 -2.82
C ASN A 406 1.85 13.10 -1.54
N ILE A 407 0.76 13.88 -1.52
CA ILE A 407 0.19 14.43 -0.28
C ILE A 407 -0.71 13.32 0.26
N TYR A 408 -0.12 12.43 1.05
CA TYR A 408 -0.88 11.55 1.90
C TYR A 408 -1.79 12.37 2.83
N HIS A 409 -2.99 11.86 3.11
CA HIS A 409 -4.06 12.51 3.88
C HIS A 409 -3.62 13.79 4.61
N ASN A 410 -4.05 14.94 4.10
CA ASN A 410 -3.82 16.20 4.76
C ASN A 410 -4.71 16.22 6.02
N ASP A 411 -4.11 16.30 7.20
CA ASP A 411 -4.84 16.38 8.50
C ASP A 411 -5.85 17.53 8.57
N LYS A 412 -5.81 18.45 7.60
CA LYS A 412 -6.77 19.56 7.43
C LYS A 412 -8.10 19.15 6.78
N GLU A 413 -8.19 17.97 6.16
CA GLU A 413 -9.43 17.47 5.55
C GLU A 413 -10.23 16.64 6.56
N GLN A 414 -11.31 17.22 7.10
CA GLN A 414 -12.05 16.62 8.21
C GLN A 414 -13.33 15.91 7.73
N CYS A 415 -13.37 14.60 7.94
CA CYS A 415 -14.57 13.80 7.72
C CYS A 415 -15.59 14.03 8.83
N SER A 416 -16.85 14.22 8.44
CA SER A 416 -17.97 14.50 9.35
C SER A 416 -18.63 13.26 9.96
N ALA A 417 -18.07 12.06 9.76
CA ALA A 417 -18.58 10.81 10.34
C ALA A 417 -18.25 10.73 11.85
N GLU A 418 -19.18 10.22 12.66
CA GLU A 418 -18.98 10.02 14.11
C GLU A 418 -17.81 9.08 14.41
N THR A 419 -17.69 8.00 13.63
CA THR A 419 -16.56 7.06 13.70
C THR A 419 -15.81 7.08 12.37
N CYS A 420 -14.91 8.05 12.20
CA CYS A 420 -14.09 8.14 10.98
C CYS A 420 -13.03 7.04 10.93
N LEU A 421 -13.03 6.26 9.84
CA LEU A 421 -12.07 5.18 9.58
C LEU A 421 -10.70 5.67 9.11
N LYS A 422 -10.57 6.97 8.79
CA LYS A 422 -9.36 7.62 8.25
C LYS A 422 -8.67 6.73 7.18
N PRO A 423 -9.36 6.43 6.06
CA PRO A 423 -8.71 5.72 4.96
C PRO A 423 -7.46 6.48 4.54
N TYR A 424 -6.38 5.79 4.19
CA TYR A 424 -5.10 6.38 3.84
C TYR A 424 -4.65 5.77 2.50
N SER A 425 -4.99 6.46 1.41
CA SER A 425 -4.60 6.04 0.07
C SER A 425 -4.46 7.26 -0.84
N GLU A 426 -3.88 7.06 -2.02
CA GLU A 426 -3.81 8.11 -3.05
C GLU A 426 -5.20 8.51 -3.58
N GLN A 427 -6.22 7.67 -3.41
CA GLN A 427 -7.56 7.86 -3.98
C GLN A 427 -8.64 7.65 -2.93
N VAL A 428 -8.66 8.52 -1.93
CA VAL A 428 -9.76 8.53 -0.95
C VAL A 428 -10.99 9.16 -1.59
N ARG A 429 -12.08 8.40 -1.62
CA ARG A 429 -13.35 8.83 -2.17
C ARG A 429 -14.17 9.57 -1.11
N TRP A 430 -14.70 10.70 -1.52
CA TRP A 430 -15.50 11.58 -0.71
C TRP A 430 -16.92 11.67 -1.25
N ILE A 431 -17.88 11.84 -0.35
CA ILE A 431 -19.27 12.12 -0.67
C ILE A 431 -19.74 13.31 0.16
N GLN A 432 -20.49 14.21 -0.46
CA GLN A 432 -21.09 15.36 0.20
C GLN A 432 -22.56 15.08 0.50
N CYS A 433 -23.02 15.47 1.68
CA CYS A 433 -24.42 15.49 2.06
C CYS A 433 -25.18 16.55 1.25
N GLU A 434 -26.06 16.10 0.34
CA GLU A 434 -26.91 16.98 -0.48
C GLU A 434 -28.20 17.42 0.22
N ALA A 435 -28.53 16.84 1.39
CA ALA A 435 -29.72 17.17 2.19
C ALA A 435 -29.59 18.49 2.98
N GLY A 436 -28.81 19.45 2.48
CA GLY A 436 -28.65 20.80 3.06
C GLY A 436 -27.53 20.96 4.10
N CYS A 437 -26.94 19.86 4.61
CA CYS A 437 -25.90 19.95 5.63
C CYS A 437 -24.50 20.28 5.05
N SER A 438 -24.30 20.08 3.74
CA SER A 438 -23.05 20.36 3.01
C SER A 438 -21.78 19.73 3.62
N ARG A 439 -21.95 18.76 4.53
CA ARG A 439 -20.88 18.05 5.22
C ARG A 439 -20.25 16.99 4.31
N TRP A 440 -18.95 16.81 4.45
CA TRP A 440 -18.17 15.86 3.68
C TRP A 440 -17.84 14.61 4.49
N TYR A 441 -17.99 13.46 3.85
CA TYR A 441 -17.75 12.16 4.45
C TYR A 441 -16.85 11.33 3.54
N HIS A 442 -15.95 10.54 4.11
CA HIS A 442 -15.32 9.48 3.33
C HIS A 442 -16.40 8.46 2.95
N TYR A 443 -16.42 8.02 1.71
CA TYR A 443 -17.43 7.08 1.21
C TYR A 443 -17.47 5.80 2.07
N VAL A 444 -16.30 5.25 2.40
CA VAL A 444 -16.16 4.07 3.28
C VAL A 444 -16.68 4.30 4.71
N CYS A 445 -16.65 5.53 5.23
CA CYS A 445 -17.13 5.83 6.58
C CYS A 445 -18.67 5.85 6.65
N VAL A 446 -19.34 6.28 5.58
CA VAL A 446 -20.81 6.31 5.51
C VAL A 446 -21.38 4.88 5.62
N GLY A 447 -20.82 3.92 4.89
CA GLY A 447 -21.33 2.53 4.88
C GLY A 447 -21.27 1.81 6.23
N GLN A 448 -20.39 2.22 7.15
CA GLN A 448 -20.28 1.64 8.49
C GLN A 448 -21.24 2.29 9.49
N SER A 449 -21.44 3.61 9.42
CA SER A 449 -22.35 4.34 10.30
C SER A 449 -23.82 3.91 10.14
N TYR A 450 -24.23 3.44 8.96
CA TYR A 450 -25.63 3.04 8.69
C TYR A 450 -25.88 1.53 8.71
N ARG A 451 -24.82 0.69 8.70
CA ARG A 451 -24.96 -0.78 8.82
C ARG A 451 -25.46 -1.25 10.18
N LEU A 452 -25.30 -0.43 11.22
CA LEU A 452 -25.82 -0.72 12.55
C LEU A 452 -27.35 -0.58 12.64
N HIS A 453 -28.03 -0.10 11.60
CA HIS A 453 -29.47 0.19 11.68
C HIS A 453 -30.39 -0.58 10.75
N PHE A 454 -30.00 -1.08 9.57
CA PHE A 454 -30.93 -1.85 8.73
C PHE A 454 -30.24 -2.86 7.80
N GLU A 455 -30.68 -4.13 7.86
CA GLU A 455 -30.47 -5.15 6.83
C GLU A 455 -31.45 -4.89 5.67
N SER A 456 -31.02 -4.24 4.59
CA SER A 456 -31.43 -4.52 3.19
C SER A 456 -31.09 -3.36 2.23
N SER A 457 -30.35 -3.70 1.16
CA SER A 457 -30.06 -2.88 -0.04
C SER A 457 -29.15 -1.65 0.14
N PHE A 458 -27.94 -1.75 -0.42
CA PHE A 458 -26.81 -0.82 -0.23
C PHE A 458 -26.88 0.48 -1.06
N TYR A 459 -27.95 0.72 -1.83
CA TYR A 459 -28.02 1.87 -2.76
C TYR A 459 -29.24 2.78 -2.57
N THR A 460 -30.32 2.31 -1.94
CA THR A 460 -31.57 3.09 -1.82
C THR A 460 -31.69 3.86 -0.50
N LEU A 461 -30.83 3.60 0.49
CA LEU A 461 -30.98 4.10 1.86
C LEU A 461 -30.09 5.31 2.23
N ILE A 462 -29.11 5.69 1.39
CA ILE A 462 -28.31 6.90 1.62
C ILE A 462 -29.21 8.15 1.59
N VAL A 463 -30.30 8.12 0.82
CA VAL A 463 -31.26 9.23 0.72
C VAL A 463 -32.36 9.13 1.79
N GLN A 464 -32.81 7.92 2.14
CA GLN A 464 -33.98 7.73 3.01
C GLN A 464 -33.76 8.15 4.48
N GLN A 465 -32.57 7.95 5.07
CA GLN A 465 -32.37 8.21 6.52
C GLN A 465 -31.57 9.50 6.84
N ILE A 466 -30.84 10.09 5.89
CA ILE A 466 -30.32 11.47 6.05
C ILE A 466 -31.50 12.44 6.21
N VAL A 467 -32.64 12.14 5.58
CA VAL A 467 -33.87 12.93 5.72
C VAL A 467 -34.51 12.75 7.11
N VAL A 468 -34.62 11.51 7.64
CA VAL A 468 -35.35 11.24 8.90
C VAL A 468 -34.60 11.73 10.14
N ASN A 469 -33.29 11.49 10.26
CA ASN A 469 -32.52 11.95 11.42
C ASN A 469 -32.38 13.49 11.47
N ASN A 470 -32.31 14.15 10.32
CA ASN A 470 -32.32 15.61 10.25
C ASN A 470 -33.72 16.20 10.41
N PHE A 471 -34.79 15.47 10.07
CA PHE A 471 -36.16 15.90 10.38
C PHE A 471 -36.40 15.93 11.89
N LEU A 472 -35.94 14.92 12.64
CA LEU A 472 -36.07 14.92 14.11
C LEU A 472 -35.28 16.08 14.76
N ILE A 473 -34.05 16.33 14.29
CA ILE A 473 -33.20 17.42 14.80
C ILE A 473 -33.77 18.79 14.41
N GLY A 474 -34.30 18.94 13.18
CA GLY A 474 -35.00 20.14 12.72
C GLY A 474 -36.30 20.40 13.48
N PHE A 475 -37.07 19.36 13.81
CA PHE A 475 -38.32 19.50 14.56
C PHE A 475 -38.07 19.91 16.03
N ILE A 476 -37.02 19.38 16.66
CA ILE A 476 -36.61 19.78 18.02
C ILE A 476 -36.08 21.22 18.03
N ALA A 477 -35.35 21.64 16.99
CA ALA A 477 -34.89 23.01 16.84
C ALA A 477 -36.04 24.00 16.61
N ILE A 478 -37.05 23.63 15.81
CA ILE A 478 -38.24 24.46 15.59
C ILE A 478 -39.11 24.54 16.86
N TRP A 479 -39.29 23.42 17.58
CA TRP A 479 -40.06 23.36 18.84
C TRP A 479 -39.44 24.20 19.95
N SER A 480 -38.11 24.24 20.03
CA SER A 480 -37.38 25.07 21.00
C SER A 480 -37.40 26.57 20.66
N THR A 481 -37.55 26.94 19.38
CA THR A 481 -37.68 28.34 18.96
C THR A 481 -39.09 28.93 19.04
N LEU A 482 -40.14 28.10 18.98
CA LEU A 482 -41.51 28.59 18.88
C LEU A 482 -42.26 28.75 20.20
N ASN A 483 -41.71 28.30 21.34
CA ASN A 483 -42.27 28.56 22.67
C ASN A 483 -43.81 28.34 22.75
N LEU A 484 -44.32 27.25 22.14
CA LEU A 484 -45.74 26.92 22.20
C LEU A 484 -46.08 26.33 23.58
N SER A 485 -46.53 27.20 24.47
CA SER A 485 -47.39 26.83 25.59
C SER A 485 -48.76 26.42 25.03
N SER A 486 -48.94 25.14 24.71
CA SER A 486 -50.21 24.41 24.87
C SER A 486 -50.06 22.96 24.42
N ALA A 487 -50.56 22.06 25.25
CA ALA A 487 -50.53 20.62 25.06
C ALA A 487 -51.31 20.20 23.81
N ILE A 488 -50.66 19.43 22.93
CA ILE A 488 -51.35 18.56 21.97
C ILE A 488 -50.95 17.13 22.32
N HIS A 489 -51.78 16.48 23.14
CA HIS A 489 -51.77 15.04 23.32
C HIS A 489 -52.57 14.41 22.18
N SER A 490 -51.91 13.94 21.13
CA SER A 490 -52.38 12.82 20.29
C SER A 490 -51.35 12.50 19.21
N THR A 491 -50.73 11.34 19.36
CA THR A 491 -49.80 10.73 18.39
C THR A 491 -50.47 10.39 17.04
N GLU A 492 -51.80 10.32 17.00
CA GLU A 492 -52.59 9.99 15.80
C GLU A 492 -52.60 11.10 14.73
N LEU A 493 -52.46 12.37 15.11
CA LEU A 493 -52.46 13.46 14.12
C LEU A 493 -51.15 13.49 13.31
N ILE A 494 -50.03 13.07 13.91
CA ILE A 494 -48.71 13.03 13.27
C ILE A 494 -48.64 11.85 12.28
N GLU A 495 -49.18 10.68 12.64
CA GLU A 495 -49.26 9.53 11.71
C GLU A 495 -50.15 9.80 10.49
N SER A 496 -51.26 10.53 10.67
CA SER A 496 -52.16 10.91 9.57
C SER A 496 -51.52 11.88 8.56
N ILE A 497 -50.69 12.81 9.04
CA ILE A 497 -49.98 13.77 8.17
C ILE A 497 -48.85 13.10 7.39
N LEU A 498 -48.15 12.14 8.01
CA LEU A 498 -47.06 11.38 7.38
C LEU A 498 -47.57 10.40 6.33
N THR A 499 -48.69 9.71 6.57
CA THR A 499 -49.26 8.73 5.64
C THR A 499 -49.91 9.37 4.40
N ASN A 500 -50.60 10.50 4.56
CA ASN A 500 -51.35 11.11 3.45
C ASN A 500 -50.51 11.95 2.48
N ASN A 501 -49.34 12.45 2.88
CA ASN A 501 -48.50 13.31 2.03
C ASN A 501 -47.32 12.60 1.35
N LEU A 502 -47.01 11.35 1.70
CA LEU A 502 -45.93 10.58 1.07
C LEU A 502 -46.39 9.83 -0.19
N SER A 503 -47.69 9.52 -0.32
CA SER A 503 -48.25 8.80 -1.48
C SER A 503 -48.05 9.50 -2.84
N PRO A 504 -48.26 10.82 -3.00
CA PRO A 504 -48.15 11.47 -4.31
C PRO A 504 -46.71 11.67 -4.80
N LEU A 505 -45.71 11.58 -3.90
CA LEU A 505 -44.29 11.73 -4.24
C LEU A 505 -43.68 10.46 -4.85
N PHE A 506 -44.32 9.30 -4.67
CA PHE A 506 -43.85 8.03 -5.23
C PHE A 506 -44.17 7.86 -6.73
N GLU A 507 -45.21 8.50 -7.26
CA GLU A 507 -45.56 8.40 -8.70
C GLU A 507 -44.61 9.21 -9.61
N VAL A 508 -44.02 10.29 -9.11
CA VAL A 508 -43.12 11.15 -9.91
C VAL A 508 -41.72 10.53 -10.11
N ILE A 509 -41.31 9.61 -9.22
CA ILE A 509 -39.97 9.00 -9.25
C ILE A 509 -39.88 7.81 -10.22
N TYR A 510 -41.00 7.27 -10.71
CA TYR A 510 -41.00 6.14 -11.67
C TYR A 510 -40.86 6.55 -13.15
N GLN A 511 -40.75 7.84 -13.47
CA GLN A 511 -40.69 8.36 -14.85
C GLN A 511 -39.40 9.10 -15.26
N VAL A 512 -38.33 9.04 -14.47
CA VAL A 512 -36.98 9.53 -14.83
C VAL A 512 -35.96 8.47 -14.46
#